data_AF-A0A9D9Q8V9-F1
#
_entry.id   AF-A0A9D9Q8V9-F1
#
_cell.length_a   1.000
_cell.length_b   1.000
_cell.length_c   1.000
_cell.angle_alpha   90.00
_cell.angle_beta   90.00
_cell.angle_gamma   90.00
#
_symmetry.space_group_name_H-M   'P 1'
#
loop_
_entity.id
_entity.type
_entity.pdbx_description
1 polymer ?
#
loop_
_entity_poly.entity_id
_entity_poly.type
_entity_poly.pdbx_seq_one_letter_code
_entity_poly.pdbx_strand_id
1 'polypeptide(L)'
;MKLDFLSYSFDQFATEMANLKDQKGFDYLVTIVGEDFSKTPDYQSGEPALGCIYILENTQTHERCSVKMMARTQVCGDGMSSNGTGDTDGQLVPYIPTVSHIWRVADLLEREVYDFYGIVFLGHPDMRRLFLRSDFKGFPFRKDWEFNDKYTLEDDVEPDYGLEYYLDKDGVLQSKKNRLFTADDYVINIGPQHPSTHGVLRLQTVLDGETVKRVYPHLGYIHRGIEKMCESYTYPQTLALTDRLNYLSAMMHRHALVGVIEEGLGVELTDRIKYIRTIMDELQRLDSHLLYVGCCAQDMGALTAFLYSMRDREHVLNCMEETTGGRLIQNYYRIGGLQDDIDPNFVKNVKDLIKYMKPIIQEYVDVFGDNIITHKRFEKVGPMSKEDCISYAVTGPAGRASGWENDVRKNHPYDVYNQVEWEQITMTGCDTMDRYTCHIREMYQSLHIIEHLIDSIPPGEFYIKQKPVIKVPEG
;
A
#
# COMPACT_ATOMS: atom_id res chain seq x y z
N MET A 1 -1.41 19.32 -2.87
CA MET A 1 -2.04 19.13 -4.17
C MET A 1 -3.56 19.19 -4.01
N LYS A 2 -4.23 20.20 -4.58
CA LYS A 2 -5.70 20.21 -4.62
C LYS A 2 -6.13 19.20 -5.68
N LEU A 3 -6.89 18.19 -5.28
CA LEU A 3 -7.50 17.23 -6.19
C LEU A 3 -8.78 17.84 -6.77
N ASP A 4 -9.05 17.58 -8.05
CA ASP A 4 -10.36 17.90 -8.62
C ASP A 4 -11.39 16.93 -8.04
N PHE A 5 -12.37 17.48 -7.31
CA PHE A 5 -13.43 16.72 -6.66
C PHE A 5 -14.63 16.56 -7.60
N LEU A 6 -14.82 15.34 -8.09
CA LEU A 6 -15.93 14.95 -8.94
C LEU A 6 -16.97 14.18 -8.12
N SER A 7 -18.25 14.35 -8.46
CA SER A 7 -19.35 13.60 -7.86
C SER A 7 -20.34 13.26 -8.96
N TYR A 8 -20.76 11.99 -9.01
CA TYR A 8 -21.64 11.48 -10.04
C TYR A 8 -22.93 10.92 -9.45
N SER A 9 -24.00 10.92 -10.25
CA SER A 9 -25.22 10.20 -9.91
C SER A 9 -25.00 8.69 -10.09
N PHE A 10 -25.71 7.89 -9.30
CA PHE A 10 -25.58 6.43 -9.31
C PHE A 10 -25.75 5.83 -10.71
N ASP A 11 -26.75 6.29 -11.46
CA ASP A 11 -27.10 5.72 -12.76
C ASP A 11 -26.08 6.10 -13.86
N GLN A 12 -25.30 7.17 -13.67
CA GLN A 12 -24.25 7.61 -14.59
C GLN A 12 -22.86 7.12 -14.19
N PHE A 13 -22.66 6.71 -12.93
CA PHE A 13 -21.35 6.43 -12.34
C PHE A 13 -20.48 5.50 -13.21
N ALA A 14 -20.99 4.32 -13.59
CA ALA A 14 -20.21 3.37 -14.38
C ALA A 14 -19.78 3.94 -15.75
N THR A 15 -20.65 4.71 -16.41
CA THR A 15 -20.35 5.33 -17.70
C THR A 15 -19.32 6.44 -17.55
N GLU A 16 -19.46 7.28 -16.53
CA GLU A 16 -18.52 8.37 -16.27
C GLU A 16 -17.14 7.86 -15.84
N MET A 17 -17.06 6.81 -15.02
CA MET A 17 -15.79 6.16 -14.67
C MET A 17 -15.09 5.56 -15.90
N ALA A 18 -15.84 4.94 -16.81
CA ALA A 18 -15.28 4.46 -18.08
C ALA A 18 -14.80 5.64 -18.95
N ASN A 19 -15.55 6.73 -19.02
CA ASN A 19 -15.13 7.95 -19.74
C ASN A 19 -13.84 8.56 -19.17
N LEU A 20 -13.66 8.54 -17.83
CA LEU A 20 -12.42 9.01 -17.20
C LEU A 20 -11.21 8.22 -17.70
N LYS A 21 -11.32 6.89 -17.78
CA LYS A 21 -10.24 6.05 -18.31
C LYS A 21 -10.05 6.25 -19.82
N ASP A 22 -11.11 6.06 -20.60
CA ASP A 22 -10.99 5.89 -22.05
C ASP A 22 -10.88 7.23 -22.81
N GLN A 23 -11.48 8.32 -22.28
CA GLN A 23 -11.45 9.63 -22.94
C GLN A 23 -10.48 10.61 -22.29
N LYS A 24 -10.29 10.54 -20.96
CA LYS A 24 -9.40 11.46 -20.22
C LYS A 24 -8.08 10.83 -19.79
N GLY A 25 -7.89 9.52 -20.01
CA GLY A 25 -6.62 8.84 -19.75
C GLY A 25 -6.33 8.56 -18.27
N PHE A 26 -7.34 8.56 -17.39
CA PHE A 26 -7.18 8.13 -15.99
C PHE A 26 -7.10 6.60 -15.91
N ASP A 27 -5.96 6.05 -16.30
CA ASP A 27 -5.71 4.61 -16.42
C ASP A 27 -5.19 3.96 -15.14
N TYR A 28 -4.77 4.76 -14.15
CA TYR A 28 -4.26 4.29 -12.86
C TYR A 28 -5.24 4.62 -11.71
N LEU A 29 -5.88 3.58 -11.16
CA LEU A 29 -6.64 3.67 -9.91
C LEU A 29 -5.69 3.54 -8.72
N VAL A 30 -5.48 4.64 -8.01
CA VAL A 30 -4.52 4.74 -6.89
C VAL A 30 -5.06 4.03 -5.65
N THR A 31 -6.32 4.30 -5.28
CA THR A 31 -6.98 3.66 -4.14
C THR A 31 -8.50 3.90 -4.17
N ILE A 32 -9.24 3.09 -3.41
CA ILE A 32 -10.65 3.30 -3.09
C ILE A 32 -10.76 3.42 -1.57
N VAL A 33 -11.26 4.55 -1.10
CA VAL A 33 -11.47 4.80 0.34
C VAL A 33 -12.96 4.69 0.63
N GLY A 34 -13.34 3.71 1.45
CA GLY A 34 -14.69 3.64 2.03
C GLY A 34 -14.85 4.69 3.11
N GLU A 35 -16.03 5.27 3.25
CA GLU A 35 -16.30 6.28 4.27
C GLU A 35 -17.75 6.19 4.78
N ASP A 36 -17.94 6.53 6.06
CA ASP A 36 -19.24 6.69 6.69
C ASP A 36 -19.51 8.16 6.98
N PHE A 37 -20.23 8.79 6.03
CA PHE A 37 -20.54 10.22 6.05
C PHE A 37 -21.65 10.60 7.03
N SER A 38 -22.21 9.66 7.81
CA SER A 38 -23.42 9.87 8.64
C SER A 38 -23.27 10.93 9.75
N LYS A 39 -22.04 11.38 10.06
CA LYS A 39 -21.75 12.44 11.04
C LYS A 39 -21.16 13.71 10.41
N THR A 40 -21.17 13.81 9.08
CA THR A 40 -20.68 15.01 8.38
C THR A 40 -21.73 16.12 8.38
N PRO A 41 -21.32 17.41 8.37
CA PRO A 41 -22.26 18.53 8.39
C PRO A 41 -23.32 18.48 7.29
N ASP A 42 -22.97 17.90 6.14
CA ASP A 42 -23.80 17.81 4.94
C ASP A 42 -24.87 16.69 4.99
N TYR A 43 -24.76 15.74 5.91
CA TYR A 43 -25.68 14.60 6.04
C TYR A 43 -26.28 14.55 7.45
N GLN A 44 -27.41 15.22 7.64
CA GLN A 44 -28.16 15.27 8.91
C GLN A 44 -29.47 14.47 8.89
N SER A 45 -29.64 13.52 7.97
CA SER A 45 -30.92 12.80 7.77
C SER A 45 -31.15 11.62 8.72
N GLY A 46 -30.17 11.21 9.53
CA GLY A 46 -30.30 10.06 10.44
C GLY A 46 -30.28 8.69 9.75
N GLU A 47 -30.13 8.63 8.42
CA GLU A 47 -29.91 7.41 7.65
C GLU A 47 -28.40 7.17 7.44
N PRO A 48 -27.92 5.91 7.36
CA PRO A 48 -26.52 5.61 7.09
C PRO A 48 -26.08 6.16 5.74
N ALA A 49 -25.15 7.11 5.74
CA ALA A 49 -24.60 7.74 4.54
C ALA A 49 -23.25 7.10 4.19
N LEU A 50 -23.28 5.86 3.70
CA LEU A 50 -22.08 5.15 3.29
C LEU A 50 -21.70 5.50 1.85
N GLY A 51 -20.40 5.53 1.54
CA GLY A 51 -19.93 5.78 0.20
C GLY A 51 -18.44 5.48 0.02
N CYS A 52 -17.94 5.79 -1.17
CA CYS A 52 -16.54 5.61 -1.54
C CYS A 52 -15.96 6.87 -2.18
N ILE A 53 -14.67 7.08 -1.99
CA ILE A 53 -13.86 8.06 -2.70
C ILE A 53 -12.81 7.29 -3.52
N TYR A 54 -12.85 7.45 -4.84
CA TYR A 54 -11.89 6.85 -5.76
C TYR A 54 -10.82 7.89 -6.08
N ILE A 55 -9.55 7.54 -5.91
CA ILE A 55 -8.42 8.40 -6.30
C ILE A 55 -7.82 7.85 -7.59
N LEU A 56 -7.80 8.67 -8.64
CA LEU A 56 -7.32 8.30 -9.96
C LEU A 56 -6.15 9.19 -10.36
N GLU A 57 -5.24 8.64 -11.15
CA GLU A 57 -4.12 9.37 -11.76
C GLU A 57 -4.04 9.04 -13.24
N ASN A 58 -3.76 10.05 -14.07
CA ASN A 58 -3.39 9.86 -15.47
C ASN A 58 -1.89 9.57 -15.55
N THR A 59 -1.49 8.39 -16.03
CA THR A 59 -0.07 8.00 -16.00
C THR A 59 0.83 8.79 -16.96
N GLN A 60 0.27 9.54 -17.91
CA GLN A 60 1.02 10.35 -18.87
C GLN A 60 1.19 11.80 -18.40
N THR A 61 0.16 12.38 -17.78
CA THR A 61 0.17 13.78 -17.33
C THR A 61 0.45 13.93 -15.83
N HIS A 62 0.31 12.86 -15.06
CA HIS A 62 0.33 12.84 -13.59
C HIS A 62 -0.76 13.71 -12.94
N GLU A 63 -1.79 14.10 -13.70
CA GLU A 63 -2.96 14.76 -13.14
C GLU A 63 -3.74 13.77 -12.27
N ARG A 64 -4.22 14.24 -11.11
CA ARG A 64 -5.00 13.44 -10.17
C ARG A 64 -6.38 14.02 -9.99
N CYS A 65 -7.39 13.15 -9.92
CA CYS A 65 -8.74 13.53 -9.53
C CYS A 65 -9.29 12.57 -8.47
N SER A 66 -10.27 13.05 -7.72
CA SER A 66 -11.06 12.23 -6.80
C SER A 66 -12.50 12.16 -7.27
N VAL A 67 -13.11 10.98 -7.16
CA VAL A 67 -14.52 10.77 -7.49
C VAL A 67 -15.23 10.28 -6.24
N LYS A 68 -16.22 11.03 -5.76
CA LYS A 68 -17.09 10.62 -4.66
C LYS A 68 -18.33 9.91 -5.20
N MET A 69 -18.67 8.77 -4.61
CA MET A 69 -19.86 8.00 -4.93
C MET A 69 -20.58 7.55 -3.66
N MET A 70 -21.84 7.93 -3.51
CA MET A 70 -22.67 7.52 -2.38
C MET A 70 -23.37 6.20 -2.67
N ALA A 71 -23.40 5.29 -1.70
CA ALA A 71 -24.10 4.02 -1.83
C ALA A 71 -25.61 4.22 -1.82
N ARG A 72 -26.33 3.43 -2.63
CA ARG A 72 -27.78 3.22 -2.46
C ARG A 72 -27.99 2.11 -1.45
N THR A 73 -29.12 2.10 -0.76
CA THR A 73 -29.48 1.07 0.22
C THR A 73 -30.78 0.38 -0.18
N GLN A 74 -30.81 -0.95 -0.08
CA GLN A 74 -32.02 -1.75 -0.33
C GLN A 74 -31.96 -3.05 0.48
N VAL A 75 -33.11 -3.61 0.82
CA VAL A 75 -33.18 -4.99 1.34
C VAL A 75 -32.97 -5.95 0.17
N CYS A 76 -32.08 -6.94 0.34
CA CYS A 76 -31.85 -7.95 -0.68
C CYS A 76 -33.08 -8.86 -0.80
N GLY A 77 -33.59 -9.05 -2.02
CA GLY A 77 -34.85 -9.78 -2.27
C GLY A 77 -34.81 -11.26 -1.90
N ASP A 78 -33.62 -11.85 -1.86
CA ASP A 78 -33.35 -13.23 -1.41
C ASP A 78 -33.04 -13.33 0.10
N GLY A 79 -33.12 -12.21 0.84
CA GLY A 79 -32.83 -12.14 2.27
C GLY A 79 -31.33 -12.14 2.63
N MET A 80 -30.42 -12.07 1.65
CA MET A 80 -28.98 -12.03 1.91
C MET A 80 -28.56 -10.68 2.52
N SER A 81 -27.85 -10.72 3.65
CA SER A 81 -27.28 -9.51 4.26
C SER A 81 -25.92 -9.16 3.64
N SER A 82 -25.43 -7.93 3.90
CA SER A 82 -24.08 -7.52 3.51
C SER A 82 -22.98 -8.23 4.32
N ASN A 83 -23.30 -8.91 5.43
CA ASN A 83 -22.32 -9.66 6.22
C ASN A 83 -22.04 -11.05 5.65
N GLY A 84 -22.65 -11.44 4.53
CA GLY A 84 -22.53 -12.78 3.95
C GLY A 84 -23.22 -13.89 4.76
N THR A 85 -23.90 -13.54 5.87
CA THR A 85 -24.72 -14.45 6.67
C THR A 85 -26.19 -14.31 6.28
N GLY A 86 -26.84 -15.43 5.96
CA GLY A 86 -28.22 -15.49 5.46
C GLY A 86 -29.33 -15.37 6.50
N ASP A 87 -29.03 -14.87 7.70
CA ASP A 87 -30.00 -14.72 8.79
C ASP A 87 -29.98 -13.29 9.34
N THR A 88 -30.63 -12.35 8.64
CA THR A 88 -31.17 -11.13 9.28
C THR A 88 -32.37 -10.58 8.51
N ASP A 89 -33.55 -10.68 9.15
CA ASP A 89 -34.80 -10.00 8.79
C ASP A 89 -34.55 -8.53 8.37
N GLY A 90 -34.65 -8.24 7.07
CA GLY A 90 -34.84 -6.88 6.56
C GLY A 90 -33.67 -5.89 6.70
N GLN A 91 -32.42 -6.35 6.83
CA GLN A 91 -31.28 -5.43 6.85
C GLN A 91 -31.05 -4.73 5.50
N LEU A 92 -30.80 -3.43 5.54
CA LEU A 92 -30.41 -2.64 4.36
C LEU A 92 -28.98 -2.95 3.95
N VAL A 93 -28.80 -3.31 2.69
CA VAL A 93 -27.50 -3.55 2.06
C VAL A 93 -27.10 -2.29 1.28
N PRO A 94 -25.98 -1.62 1.64
CA PRO A 94 -25.44 -0.52 0.86
C PRO A 94 -24.69 -1.06 -0.36
N TYR A 95 -24.95 -0.53 -1.55
CA TYR A 95 -24.35 -0.99 -2.78
C TYR A 95 -23.93 0.13 -3.75
N ILE A 96 -22.89 -0.13 -4.54
CA ILE A 96 -22.31 0.74 -5.58
C ILE A 96 -21.99 -0.11 -6.83
N PRO A 97 -22.03 0.41 -8.07
CA PRO A 97 -21.54 -0.34 -9.24
C PRO A 97 -20.03 -0.62 -9.15
N THR A 98 -19.59 -1.84 -9.45
CA THR A 98 -18.15 -2.18 -9.48
C THR A 98 -17.42 -1.46 -10.61
N VAL A 99 -16.14 -1.12 -10.38
CA VAL A 99 -15.20 -0.65 -11.39
C VAL A 99 -14.05 -1.65 -11.65
N SER A 100 -14.14 -2.87 -11.11
CA SER A 100 -13.18 -3.98 -11.30
C SER A 100 -12.95 -4.38 -12.77
N HIS A 101 -13.92 -4.13 -13.63
CA HIS A 101 -13.82 -4.35 -15.07
C HIS A 101 -13.08 -3.22 -15.81
N ILE A 102 -12.92 -2.06 -15.18
CA ILE A 102 -12.22 -0.88 -15.70
C ILE A 102 -10.75 -0.90 -15.23
N TRP A 103 -10.53 -1.09 -13.92
CA TRP A 103 -9.21 -1.23 -13.30
C TRP A 103 -9.15 -2.52 -12.48
N ARG A 104 -8.18 -3.39 -12.76
CA ARG A 104 -8.10 -4.72 -12.14
C ARG A 104 -7.83 -4.68 -10.63
N VAL A 105 -7.11 -3.66 -10.14
CA VAL A 105 -6.84 -3.47 -8.71
C VAL A 105 -8.12 -3.32 -7.88
N ALA A 106 -9.21 -2.83 -8.48
CA ALA A 106 -10.48 -2.68 -7.78
C ALA A 106 -11.04 -4.03 -7.28
N ASP A 107 -10.62 -5.17 -7.84
CA ASP A 107 -10.97 -6.50 -7.31
C ASP A 107 -10.59 -6.68 -5.83
N LEU A 108 -9.46 -6.10 -5.41
CA LEU A 108 -9.02 -6.15 -4.01
C LEU A 108 -9.50 -4.95 -3.20
N LEU A 109 -9.45 -3.74 -3.77
CA LEU A 109 -9.82 -2.51 -3.06
C LEU A 109 -11.32 -2.44 -2.73
N GLU A 110 -12.18 -2.92 -3.63
CA GLU A 110 -13.63 -2.99 -3.36
C GLU A 110 -13.93 -4.01 -2.26
N ARG A 111 -13.20 -5.13 -2.23
CA ARG A 111 -13.33 -6.14 -1.16
C ARG A 111 -12.84 -5.62 0.20
N GLU A 112 -11.81 -4.79 0.23
CA GLU A 112 -11.36 -4.10 1.43
C GLU A 112 -12.45 -3.17 1.99
N VAL A 113 -13.04 -2.34 1.12
CA VAL A 113 -14.15 -1.45 1.51
C VAL A 113 -15.33 -2.26 2.02
N TYR A 114 -15.68 -3.35 1.34
CA TYR A 114 -16.71 -4.26 1.80
C TYR A 114 -16.40 -4.85 3.17
N ASP A 115 -15.16 -5.28 3.41
CA ASP A 115 -14.81 -5.94 4.67
C ASP A 115 -14.99 -5.02 5.88
N PHE A 116 -14.66 -3.73 5.72
CA PHE A 116 -14.70 -2.75 6.80
C PHE A 116 -15.97 -1.89 6.89
N TYR A 117 -16.65 -1.64 5.77
CA TYR A 117 -17.85 -0.81 5.68
C TYR A 117 -19.08 -1.56 5.15
N GLY A 118 -18.97 -2.79 4.68
CA GLY A 118 -20.10 -3.60 4.21
C GLY A 118 -20.81 -3.07 2.98
N ILE A 119 -20.15 -2.21 2.21
CA ILE A 119 -20.64 -1.74 0.90
C ILE A 119 -20.36 -2.86 -0.10
N VAL A 120 -21.41 -3.36 -0.76
CA VAL A 120 -21.28 -4.38 -1.81
C VAL A 120 -21.16 -3.74 -3.19
N PHE A 121 -20.41 -4.39 -4.07
CA PHE A 121 -20.17 -3.86 -5.42
C PHE A 121 -20.91 -4.69 -6.46
N LEU A 122 -21.83 -4.05 -7.20
CA LEU A 122 -22.70 -4.74 -8.15
C LEU A 122 -21.86 -5.29 -9.31
N GLY A 123 -21.98 -6.59 -9.58
CA GLY A 123 -21.23 -7.31 -10.61
C GLY A 123 -19.81 -7.72 -10.21
N HIS A 124 -19.38 -7.44 -8.97
CA HIS A 124 -18.10 -7.92 -8.46
C HIS A 124 -18.15 -9.46 -8.26
N PRO A 125 -17.17 -10.22 -8.77
CA PRO A 125 -17.27 -11.68 -8.83
C PRO A 125 -17.12 -12.39 -7.47
N ASP A 126 -16.47 -11.75 -6.51
CA ASP A 126 -16.14 -12.33 -5.19
C ASP A 126 -16.20 -11.29 -4.05
N MET A 127 -17.34 -11.16 -3.38
CA MET A 127 -17.52 -10.32 -2.18
C MET A 127 -17.27 -11.09 -0.88
N ARG A 128 -16.21 -11.89 -0.82
CA ARG A 128 -15.72 -12.43 0.46
C ARG A 128 -14.85 -11.42 1.19
N ARG A 129 -14.87 -11.51 2.53
CA ARG A 129 -13.96 -10.77 3.42
C ARG A 129 -12.50 -10.99 2.99
N LEU A 130 -11.67 -9.98 3.20
CA LEU A 130 -10.30 -9.95 2.71
C LEU A 130 -9.29 -9.98 3.85
N PHE A 131 -9.53 -9.18 4.89
CA PHE A 131 -8.68 -9.02 6.08
C PHE A 131 -9.33 -9.57 7.36
N LEU A 132 -10.63 -9.46 7.51
CA LEU A 132 -11.34 -9.97 8.68
C LEU A 132 -11.66 -11.46 8.50
N ARG A 133 -11.81 -12.17 9.62
CA ARG A 133 -12.28 -13.56 9.65
C ARG A 133 -13.65 -13.67 8.98
N SER A 134 -13.93 -14.82 8.37
CA SER A 134 -15.20 -15.07 7.68
C SER A 134 -16.39 -15.00 8.65
N ASP A 135 -16.19 -15.39 9.90
CA ASP A 135 -17.18 -15.33 10.99
C ASP A 135 -17.30 -13.97 11.70
N PHE A 136 -16.54 -12.95 11.27
CA PHE A 136 -16.59 -11.63 11.89
C PHE A 136 -17.97 -10.97 11.71
N LYS A 137 -18.54 -10.48 12.81
CA LYS A 137 -19.89 -9.89 12.83
C LYS A 137 -19.84 -8.36 12.75
N GLY A 138 -20.38 -7.80 11.68
CA GLY A 138 -20.48 -6.36 11.46
C GLY A 138 -19.29 -5.77 10.69
N PHE A 139 -19.13 -4.46 10.81
CA PHE A 139 -18.25 -3.63 9.98
C PHE A 139 -17.56 -2.57 10.85
N PRO A 140 -16.28 -2.76 11.22
CA PRO A 140 -15.64 -1.99 12.28
C PRO A 140 -15.48 -0.50 12.00
N PHE A 141 -15.54 -0.07 10.73
CA PHE A 141 -15.32 1.32 10.35
C PHE A 141 -16.61 2.13 10.23
N ARG A 142 -17.78 1.49 10.33
CA ARG A 142 -19.04 2.23 10.44
C ARG A 142 -19.14 2.93 11.81
N LYS A 143 -19.80 4.08 11.84
CA LYS A 143 -19.98 4.91 13.05
C LYS A 143 -21.06 4.36 14.00
N ASP A 144 -21.90 3.46 13.51
CA ASP A 144 -22.92 2.72 14.27
C ASP A 144 -22.41 1.38 14.83
N TRP A 145 -21.20 0.97 14.47
CA TRP A 145 -20.62 -0.27 14.97
C TRP A 145 -20.12 -0.13 16.41
N GLU A 146 -20.53 -1.06 17.26
CA GLU A 146 -20.11 -1.14 18.65
C GLU A 146 -19.05 -2.24 18.84
N PHE A 147 -17.94 -1.88 19.49
CA PHE A 147 -16.90 -2.84 19.82
C PHE A 147 -17.40 -3.89 20.82
N ASN A 148 -17.15 -5.16 20.51
CA ASN A 148 -17.46 -6.28 21.38
C ASN A 148 -16.17 -7.03 21.73
N ASP A 149 -15.83 -7.08 23.03
CA ASP A 149 -14.61 -7.70 23.53
C ASP A 149 -14.64 -9.24 23.53
N LYS A 150 -15.70 -9.84 22.97
CA LYS A 150 -15.80 -11.29 22.79
C LYS A 150 -15.04 -11.71 21.53
N TYR A 151 -14.06 -12.58 21.71
CA TYR A 151 -13.40 -13.30 20.62
C TYR A 151 -13.75 -14.79 20.67
N THR A 152 -13.74 -15.43 19.50
CA THR A 152 -13.88 -16.89 19.40
C THR A 152 -12.50 -17.54 19.32
N LEU A 153 -12.38 -18.72 19.91
CA LEU A 153 -11.23 -19.61 19.75
C LEU A 153 -11.52 -20.74 18.76
N GLU A 154 -12.71 -20.75 18.16
CA GLU A 154 -13.09 -21.72 17.14
C GLU A 154 -12.36 -21.41 15.83
N ASP A 155 -12.16 -22.48 15.05
CA ASP A 155 -11.58 -22.38 13.71
C ASP A 155 -12.50 -21.56 12.79
N ASP A 156 -11.91 -20.66 12.00
CA ASP A 156 -12.65 -19.89 11.01
C ASP A 156 -13.07 -20.83 9.85
N VAL A 157 -14.37 -21.08 9.72
CA VAL A 157 -14.93 -21.91 8.65
C VAL A 157 -15.14 -21.05 7.43
N GLU A 158 -14.20 -21.13 6.50
CA GLU A 158 -14.19 -20.32 5.29
C GLU A 158 -15.20 -20.84 4.25
N PRO A 159 -15.90 -19.94 3.55
CA PRO A 159 -16.79 -20.33 2.46
C PRO A 159 -16.00 -20.80 1.23
N ASP A 160 -16.49 -21.86 0.59
CA ASP A 160 -15.99 -22.40 -0.68
C ASP A 160 -16.62 -21.70 -1.91
N TYR A 161 -17.31 -20.59 -1.69
CA TYR A 161 -17.97 -19.77 -2.70
C TYR A 161 -17.71 -18.28 -2.47
N GLY A 162 -17.58 -17.51 -3.55
CA GLY A 162 -17.71 -16.07 -3.57
C GLY A 162 -19.18 -15.64 -3.66
N LEU A 163 -19.47 -14.42 -3.22
CA LEU A 163 -20.79 -13.79 -3.37
C LEU A 163 -20.73 -12.71 -4.44
N GLU A 164 -21.67 -12.73 -5.38
CA GLU A 164 -21.88 -11.70 -6.38
C GLU A 164 -23.25 -11.07 -6.16
N TYR A 165 -23.32 -9.75 -6.13
CA TYR A 165 -24.57 -9.00 -5.98
C TYR A 165 -24.94 -8.32 -7.30
N TYR A 166 -26.22 -8.33 -7.66
CA TYR A 166 -26.73 -7.73 -8.89
C TYR A 166 -28.16 -7.21 -8.72
N LEU A 167 -28.57 -6.30 -9.59
CA LEU A 167 -29.95 -5.85 -9.68
C LEU A 167 -30.69 -6.72 -10.72
N ASP A 168 -31.86 -7.24 -10.36
CA ASP A 168 -32.71 -7.94 -11.31
C ASP A 168 -33.45 -6.97 -12.26
N LYS A 169 -34.34 -7.52 -13.11
CA LYS A 169 -35.07 -6.74 -14.12
C LYS A 169 -36.00 -5.69 -13.52
N ASP A 170 -36.42 -5.88 -12.28
CA ASP A 170 -37.32 -4.99 -11.56
C ASP A 170 -36.54 -4.00 -10.66
N GLY A 171 -35.20 -4.04 -10.70
CA GLY A 171 -34.34 -3.19 -9.88
C GLY A 171 -34.24 -3.64 -8.43
N VAL A 172 -34.53 -4.92 -8.13
CA VAL A 172 -34.37 -5.49 -6.79
C VAL A 172 -32.99 -6.13 -6.68
N LEU A 173 -32.28 -5.82 -5.60
CA LEU A 173 -30.99 -6.42 -5.27
C LEU A 173 -31.15 -7.92 -4.98
N GLN A 174 -30.30 -8.72 -5.62
CA GLN A 174 -30.22 -10.17 -5.47
C GLN A 174 -28.75 -10.58 -5.29
N SER A 175 -28.53 -11.78 -4.74
CA SER A 175 -27.20 -12.37 -4.63
C SER A 175 -27.09 -13.70 -5.38
N LYS A 176 -25.86 -14.05 -5.75
CA LYS A 176 -25.52 -15.33 -6.36
C LYS A 176 -24.24 -15.87 -5.75
N LYS A 177 -24.24 -17.17 -5.45
CA LYS A 177 -23.05 -17.89 -4.97
C LYS A 177 -22.24 -18.41 -6.15
N ASN A 178 -20.99 -17.98 -6.25
CA ASN A 178 -20.03 -18.42 -7.25
C ASN A 178 -19.04 -19.39 -6.61
N ARG A 179 -19.14 -20.69 -6.94
CA ARG A 179 -18.27 -21.72 -6.37
C ARG A 179 -16.81 -21.48 -6.76
N LEU A 180 -15.90 -21.57 -5.80
CA LEU A 180 -14.46 -21.31 -6.00
C LEU A 180 -13.72 -22.55 -6.52
N PHE A 181 -14.14 -23.72 -6.06
CA PHE A 181 -13.50 -25.01 -6.34
C PHE A 181 -14.46 -25.96 -7.04
N THR A 182 -13.94 -26.75 -7.96
CA THR A 182 -14.63 -27.89 -8.56
C THR A 182 -14.28 -29.18 -7.79
N ALA A 183 -15.00 -30.27 -8.07
CA ALA A 183 -14.76 -31.55 -7.39
C ALA A 183 -13.38 -32.15 -7.72
N ASP A 184 -12.80 -31.77 -8.85
CA ASP A 184 -11.53 -32.30 -9.36
C ASP A 184 -10.31 -31.43 -8.99
N ASP A 185 -10.52 -30.28 -8.33
CA ASP A 185 -9.43 -29.36 -7.99
C ASP A 185 -8.60 -29.89 -6.82
N TYR A 186 -7.28 -29.99 -7.01
CA TYR A 186 -6.33 -30.27 -5.93
C TYR A 186 -5.91 -28.96 -5.27
N VAL A 187 -6.37 -28.75 -4.03
CA VAL A 187 -6.16 -27.50 -3.28
C VAL A 187 -5.16 -27.74 -2.14
N ILE A 188 -4.11 -26.93 -2.10
CA ILE A 188 -3.14 -26.90 -0.99
C ILE A 188 -3.10 -25.52 -0.33
N ASN A 189 -2.80 -25.49 0.95
CA ASN A 189 -2.51 -24.24 1.67
C ASN A 189 -1.00 -24.06 1.79
N ILE A 190 -0.48 -22.95 1.28
CA ILE A 190 0.90 -22.52 1.51
C ILE A 190 0.85 -21.44 2.60
N GLY A 191 1.44 -21.71 3.77
CA GLY A 191 1.32 -20.87 4.96
C GLY A 191 0.11 -21.23 5.84
N PRO A 192 -0.22 -20.43 6.88
CA PRO A 192 0.37 -19.14 7.23
C PRO A 192 1.79 -19.24 7.83
N GLN A 193 2.18 -20.43 8.29
CA GLN A 193 3.53 -20.70 8.79
C GLN A 193 4.34 -21.42 7.71
N HIS A 194 5.14 -20.67 6.95
CA HIS A 194 6.07 -21.24 5.97
C HIS A 194 7.31 -20.34 5.84
N PRO A 195 8.54 -20.87 5.69
CA PRO A 195 9.74 -20.04 5.60
C PRO A 195 9.70 -19.01 4.45
N SER A 196 9.16 -19.39 3.30
CA SER A 196 9.09 -18.54 2.09
C SER A 196 7.96 -17.50 2.09
N THR A 197 7.15 -17.40 3.15
CA THR A 197 6.05 -16.40 3.21
C THR A 197 6.46 -15.09 3.89
N HIS A 198 7.70 -14.99 4.40
CA HIS A 198 8.30 -13.77 5.00
C HIS A 198 7.33 -12.96 5.85
N GLY A 199 6.85 -13.58 6.93
CA GLY A 199 5.77 -13.05 7.76
C GLY A 199 4.63 -14.06 7.81
N VAL A 200 3.39 -13.56 7.83
CA VAL A 200 2.20 -14.40 7.93
C VAL A 200 1.33 -14.18 6.70
N LEU A 201 1.40 -15.12 5.77
CA LEU A 201 0.64 -15.11 4.53
C LEU A 201 0.16 -16.53 4.25
N ARG A 202 -1.13 -16.68 3.96
CA ARG A 202 -1.71 -17.96 3.54
C ARG A 202 -2.20 -17.84 2.11
N LEU A 203 -1.71 -18.71 1.24
CA LEU A 203 -2.11 -18.81 -0.16
C LEU A 203 -2.82 -20.14 -0.37
N GLN A 204 -4.13 -20.08 -0.57
CA GLN A 204 -4.92 -21.24 -0.95
C GLN A 204 -4.75 -21.45 -2.46
N THR A 205 -4.01 -22.49 -2.83
CA THR A 205 -3.47 -22.67 -4.18
C THR A 205 -4.10 -23.89 -4.84
N VAL A 206 -4.71 -23.69 -6.01
CA VAL A 206 -5.28 -24.74 -6.84
C VAL A 206 -4.24 -25.18 -7.86
N LEU A 207 -3.93 -26.48 -7.88
CA LEU A 207 -2.89 -27.05 -8.72
C LEU A 207 -3.45 -28.03 -9.76
N ASP A 208 -2.81 -28.07 -10.92
CA ASP A 208 -2.89 -29.14 -11.92
C ASP A 208 -1.49 -29.73 -12.10
N GLY A 209 -1.22 -30.83 -11.39
CA GLY A 209 0.13 -31.37 -11.24
C GLY A 209 1.07 -30.35 -10.59
N GLU A 210 2.06 -29.87 -11.34
CA GLU A 210 3.01 -28.83 -10.91
C GLU A 210 2.60 -27.41 -11.34
N THR A 211 1.52 -27.26 -12.11
CA THR A 211 1.06 -25.98 -12.64
C THR A 211 0.07 -25.32 -11.69
N VAL A 212 0.33 -24.06 -11.33
CA VAL A 212 -0.62 -23.25 -10.56
C VAL A 212 -1.76 -22.78 -11.46
N LYS A 213 -2.99 -23.19 -11.15
CA LYS A 213 -4.20 -22.81 -11.89
C LYS A 213 -4.83 -21.53 -11.32
N ARG A 214 -4.86 -21.41 -9.99
CA ARG A 214 -5.41 -20.24 -9.29
C ARG A 214 -4.84 -20.13 -7.88
N VAL A 215 -4.73 -18.90 -7.39
CA VAL A 215 -4.34 -18.61 -6.00
C VAL A 215 -5.38 -17.69 -5.39
N TYR A 216 -5.84 -18.04 -4.20
CA TYR A 216 -6.67 -17.20 -3.34
C TYR A 216 -5.83 -16.77 -2.13
N PRO A 217 -5.38 -15.51 -2.06
CA PRO A 217 -4.65 -15.03 -0.90
C PRO A 217 -5.60 -14.76 0.27
N HIS A 218 -5.29 -15.32 1.43
CA HIS A 218 -5.94 -15.01 2.70
C HIS A 218 -5.05 -14.01 3.44
N LEU A 219 -5.55 -12.77 3.54
CA LEU A 219 -4.85 -11.66 4.17
C LEU A 219 -5.36 -11.45 5.60
N GLY A 220 -4.82 -10.46 6.29
CA GLY A 220 -5.38 -10.01 7.57
C GLY A 220 -4.81 -10.64 8.85
N TYR A 221 -3.93 -11.64 8.74
CA TYR A 221 -3.24 -12.21 9.92
C TYR A 221 -2.43 -11.18 10.74
N ILE A 222 -1.98 -10.09 10.11
CA ILE A 222 -1.27 -8.97 10.75
C ILE A 222 -2.14 -7.69 10.76
N HIS A 223 -3.42 -7.78 10.38
CA HIS A 223 -4.32 -6.64 10.50
C HIS A 223 -4.55 -6.31 11.98
N ARG A 224 -4.22 -5.07 12.38
CA ARG A 224 -4.25 -4.60 13.77
C ARG A 224 -5.25 -3.47 14.00
N GLY A 225 -6.06 -3.13 13.01
CA GLY A 225 -7.02 -2.03 13.10
C GLY A 225 -6.37 -0.66 13.37
N ILE A 226 -5.16 -0.42 12.82
CA ILE A 226 -4.42 0.84 13.05
C ILE A 226 -5.25 2.06 12.62
N GLU A 227 -5.92 1.97 11.47
CA GLU A 227 -6.81 3.03 10.97
C GLU A 227 -7.92 3.36 11.97
N LYS A 228 -8.58 2.34 12.54
CA LYS A 228 -9.63 2.54 13.55
C LYS A 228 -9.07 3.15 14.83
N MET A 229 -7.89 2.72 15.28
CA MET A 229 -7.23 3.31 16.45
C MET A 229 -6.90 4.79 16.23
N CYS A 230 -6.46 5.15 15.01
CA CYS A 230 -6.15 6.53 14.65
C CYS A 230 -7.36 7.48 14.81
N GLU A 231 -8.60 7.03 14.64
CA GLU A 231 -9.81 7.85 14.86
C GLU A 231 -9.91 8.39 16.31
N SER A 232 -9.34 7.67 17.27
CA SER A 232 -9.38 8.02 18.70
C SER A 232 -8.16 8.79 19.19
N TYR A 233 -7.11 8.89 18.36
CA TYR A 233 -5.82 9.45 18.72
C TYR A 233 -5.64 10.85 18.13
N THR A 234 -4.84 11.67 18.82
CA THR A 234 -4.38 12.94 18.25
C THR A 234 -3.33 12.69 17.16
N TYR A 235 -3.21 13.60 16.19
CA TYR A 235 -2.22 13.48 15.11
C TYR A 235 -0.79 13.16 15.57
N PRO A 236 -0.24 13.77 16.65
CA PRO A 236 1.08 13.36 17.14
C PRO A 236 1.13 11.92 17.70
N GLN A 237 0.04 11.43 18.28
CA GLN A 237 -0.03 10.06 18.82
C GLN A 237 -0.08 9.01 17.70
N THR A 238 -0.67 9.33 16.53
CA THR A 238 -0.75 8.40 15.40
C THR A 238 0.61 8.12 14.76
N LEU A 239 1.57 9.05 14.89
CA LEU A 239 2.93 8.90 14.33
C LEU A 239 3.66 7.64 14.83
N ALA A 240 3.40 7.20 16.08
CA ALA A 240 4.03 6.00 16.63
C ALA A 240 3.55 4.70 15.98
N LEU A 241 2.39 4.75 15.30
CA LEU A 241 1.79 3.59 14.63
C LEU A 241 2.33 3.42 13.20
N THR A 242 2.68 4.51 12.52
CA THR A 242 3.10 4.48 11.10
C THR A 242 4.46 3.81 10.89
N ASP A 243 5.41 3.97 11.80
CA ASP A 243 6.70 3.25 11.78
C ASP A 243 6.51 1.72 11.77
N ARG A 244 5.34 1.23 12.20
CA ARG A 244 5.03 -0.20 12.31
C ARG A 244 4.23 -0.76 11.13
N LEU A 245 3.83 0.09 10.18
CA LEU A 245 3.10 -0.34 8.98
C LEU A 245 4.02 -1.12 8.05
N ASN A 246 5.21 -0.58 7.81
CA ASN A 246 6.28 -1.27 7.11
C ASN A 246 7.57 -1.12 7.92
N TYR A 247 7.99 -2.22 8.54
CA TYR A 247 9.16 -2.25 9.41
C TYR A 247 10.49 -2.10 8.64
N LEU A 248 10.49 -2.17 7.31
CA LEU A 248 11.67 -1.96 6.46
C LEU A 248 11.84 -0.51 6.01
N SER A 249 10.79 0.29 6.12
CA SER A 249 10.78 1.67 5.67
C SER A 249 9.97 2.54 6.63
N ALA A 250 10.24 2.37 7.93
CA ALA A 250 9.49 2.98 9.02
C ALA A 250 9.46 4.52 8.88
N MET A 251 10.63 5.13 8.67
CA MET A 251 10.75 6.58 8.49
C MET A 251 9.95 7.09 7.29
N MET A 252 10.02 6.42 6.14
CA MET A 252 9.31 6.86 4.92
C MET A 252 7.78 6.83 5.10
N HIS A 253 7.25 5.83 5.82
CA HIS A 253 5.80 5.75 6.11
C HIS A 253 5.36 6.87 7.05
N ARG A 254 6.19 7.15 8.06
CA ARG A 254 5.99 8.32 8.92
C ARG A 254 6.12 9.62 8.15
N HIS A 255 7.05 9.72 7.22
CA HIS A 255 7.26 10.89 6.37
C HIS A 255 5.99 11.20 5.56
N ALA A 256 5.39 10.19 4.93
CA ALA A 256 4.13 10.36 4.22
C ALA A 256 3.02 10.94 5.11
N LEU A 257 2.90 10.45 6.36
CA LEU A 257 1.89 10.95 7.30
C LEU A 257 2.20 12.38 7.79
N VAL A 258 3.44 12.68 8.19
CA VAL A 258 3.77 14.05 8.64
C VAL A 258 3.64 15.03 7.49
N GLY A 259 4.04 14.64 6.28
CA GLY A 259 3.97 15.47 5.07
C GLY A 259 2.53 15.89 4.76
N VAL A 260 1.57 14.96 4.76
CA VAL A 260 0.16 15.30 4.50
C VAL A 260 -0.43 16.19 5.61
N ILE A 261 -0.03 15.98 6.88
CA ILE A 261 -0.48 16.82 7.99
C ILE A 261 0.12 18.22 7.90
N GLU A 262 1.42 18.32 7.63
CA GLU A 262 2.14 19.59 7.47
C GLU A 262 1.58 20.40 6.30
N GLU A 263 1.30 19.73 5.19
CA GLU A 263 0.64 20.34 4.03
C GLU A 263 -0.76 20.85 4.38
N GLY A 264 -1.59 20.03 5.05
CA GLY A 264 -2.93 20.44 5.48
C GLY A 264 -2.92 21.61 6.46
N LEU A 265 -1.87 21.74 7.28
CA LEU A 265 -1.68 22.86 8.19
C LEU A 265 -1.05 24.10 7.55
N GLY A 266 -0.48 23.98 6.34
CA GLY A 266 0.32 25.03 5.71
C GLY A 266 1.62 25.33 6.47
N VAL A 267 2.27 24.30 7.02
CA VAL A 267 3.56 24.45 7.74
C VAL A 267 4.71 24.53 6.73
N GLU A 268 5.39 25.67 6.69
CA GLU A 268 6.58 25.86 5.87
C GLU A 268 7.84 25.37 6.60
N LEU A 269 8.40 24.24 6.17
CA LEU A 269 9.62 23.67 6.74
C LEU A 269 10.90 24.39 6.28
N THR A 270 11.92 24.41 7.14
CA THR A 270 13.26 24.90 6.78
C THR A 270 13.93 23.97 5.75
N ASP A 271 14.83 24.52 4.94
CA ASP A 271 15.60 23.70 3.99
C ASP A 271 16.44 22.64 4.70
N ARG A 272 16.96 22.93 5.90
CA ARG A 272 17.70 21.96 6.72
C ARG A 272 16.88 20.70 6.99
N ILE A 273 15.61 20.87 7.38
CA ILE A 273 14.70 19.74 7.63
C ILE A 273 14.53 18.91 6.36
N LYS A 274 14.23 19.56 5.22
CA LYS A 274 13.99 18.89 3.94
C LYS A 274 15.22 18.11 3.45
N TYR A 275 16.42 18.68 3.61
CA TYR A 275 17.69 18.02 3.28
C TYR A 275 17.89 16.77 4.15
N ILE A 276 17.74 16.89 5.47
CA ILE A 276 17.94 15.77 6.39
C ILE A 276 16.92 14.65 6.13
N ARG A 277 15.64 15.00 5.93
CA ARG A 277 14.59 14.02 5.58
C ARG A 277 14.92 13.27 4.30
N THR A 278 15.32 13.97 3.24
CA THR A 278 15.71 13.34 1.97
C THR A 278 16.89 12.38 2.13
N ILE A 279 17.93 12.78 2.87
CA ILE A 279 19.09 11.90 3.12
C ILE A 279 18.68 10.66 3.94
N MET A 280 17.92 10.85 5.01
CA MET A 280 17.46 9.76 5.88
C MET A 280 16.51 8.80 5.15
N ASP A 281 15.63 9.30 4.28
CA ASP A 281 14.77 8.48 3.43
C ASP A 281 15.60 7.62 2.46
N GLU A 282 16.65 8.16 1.86
CA GLU A 282 17.51 7.41 0.94
C GLU A 282 18.40 6.39 1.67
N LEU A 283 18.80 6.67 2.92
CA LEU A 283 19.42 5.65 3.80
C LEU A 283 18.43 4.53 4.13
N GLN A 284 17.17 4.86 4.41
CA GLN A 284 16.12 3.87 4.67
C GLN A 284 15.76 3.07 3.40
N ARG A 285 15.82 3.69 2.22
CA ARG A 285 15.66 2.98 0.94
C ARG A 285 16.78 1.97 0.74
N LEU A 286 18.03 2.36 1.01
CA LEU A 286 19.18 1.46 0.96
C LEU A 286 19.03 0.28 1.95
N ASP A 287 18.61 0.56 3.19
CA ASP A 287 18.31 -0.46 4.21
C ASP A 287 17.27 -1.48 3.74
N SER A 288 16.16 -1.00 3.16
CA SER A 288 15.08 -1.83 2.62
C SER A 288 15.56 -2.70 1.45
N HIS A 289 16.29 -2.11 0.49
CA HIS A 289 16.75 -2.81 -0.71
C HIS A 289 17.80 -3.87 -0.41
N LEU A 290 18.67 -3.65 0.58
CA LEU A 290 19.62 -4.66 1.04
C LEU A 290 18.90 -5.89 1.59
N LEU A 291 17.86 -5.69 2.41
CA LEU A 291 17.08 -6.82 2.88
C LEU A 291 16.34 -7.52 1.74
N TYR A 292 15.72 -6.77 0.83
CA TYR A 292 15.05 -7.34 -0.34
C TYR A 292 15.98 -8.26 -1.14
N VAL A 293 17.16 -7.77 -1.52
CA VAL A 293 18.15 -8.53 -2.28
C VAL A 293 18.60 -9.78 -1.50
N GLY A 294 18.87 -9.63 -0.21
CA GLY A 294 19.26 -10.74 0.66
C GLY A 294 18.19 -11.83 0.77
N CYS A 295 16.94 -11.44 1.02
CA CYS A 295 15.82 -12.38 1.15
C CYS A 295 15.52 -13.08 -0.18
N CYS A 296 15.53 -12.36 -1.30
CA CYS A 296 15.39 -12.98 -2.63
C CYS A 296 16.47 -14.05 -2.87
N ALA A 297 17.69 -13.80 -2.41
CA ALA A 297 18.76 -14.77 -2.49
C ALA A 297 18.53 -15.99 -1.58
N GLN A 298 18.11 -15.77 -0.34
CA GLN A 298 17.77 -16.84 0.59
C GLN A 298 16.66 -17.75 0.06
N ASP A 299 15.60 -17.20 -0.51
CA ASP A 299 14.46 -17.97 -1.03
C ASP A 299 14.84 -18.84 -2.23
N MET A 300 15.89 -18.46 -2.96
CA MET A 300 16.49 -19.29 -4.00
C MET A 300 17.54 -20.27 -3.49
N GLY A 301 17.85 -20.25 -2.19
CA GLY A 301 18.80 -21.13 -1.52
C GLY A 301 20.20 -20.54 -1.27
N ALA A 302 20.45 -19.29 -1.67
CA ALA A 302 21.75 -18.63 -1.51
C ALA A 302 21.89 -17.93 -0.15
N LEU A 303 22.10 -18.71 0.91
CA LEU A 303 22.21 -18.22 2.29
C LEU A 303 23.38 -17.27 2.54
N THR A 304 24.51 -17.44 1.84
CA THR A 304 25.69 -16.58 2.00
C THR A 304 25.38 -15.13 1.61
N ALA A 305 24.67 -14.94 0.50
CA ALA A 305 24.27 -13.61 0.03
C ALA A 305 23.37 -12.92 1.06
N PHE A 306 22.40 -13.64 1.64
CA PHE A 306 21.57 -13.10 2.73
C PHE A 306 22.39 -12.63 3.92
N LEU A 307 23.34 -13.45 4.40
CA LEU A 307 24.18 -13.07 5.55
C LEU A 307 25.06 -11.84 5.25
N TYR A 308 25.56 -11.71 4.03
CA TYR A 308 26.35 -10.54 3.62
C TYR A 308 25.47 -9.29 3.56
N SER A 309 24.29 -9.38 2.93
CA SER A 309 23.32 -8.30 2.89
C SER A 309 22.92 -7.84 4.30
N MET A 310 22.71 -8.78 5.24
CA MET A 310 22.40 -8.43 6.63
C MET A 310 23.57 -7.75 7.34
N ARG A 311 24.82 -8.21 7.14
CA ARG A 311 26.01 -7.54 7.69
C ARG A 311 26.11 -6.10 7.18
N ASP A 312 25.93 -5.89 5.89
CA ASP A 312 26.12 -4.59 5.27
C ASP A 312 24.96 -3.63 5.57
N ARG A 313 23.76 -4.18 5.75
CA ARG A 313 22.60 -3.47 6.29
C ARG A 313 22.87 -2.89 7.68
N GLU A 314 23.62 -3.59 8.55
CA GLU A 314 23.98 -3.05 9.87
C GLU A 314 24.84 -1.77 9.78
N HIS A 315 25.69 -1.61 8.76
CA HIS A 315 26.44 -0.38 8.55
C HIS A 315 25.54 0.81 8.20
N VAL A 316 24.47 0.57 7.41
CA VAL A 316 23.47 1.58 7.08
C VAL A 316 22.69 1.98 8.34
N LEU A 317 22.23 0.99 9.11
CA LEU A 317 21.49 1.21 10.36
C LEU A 317 22.30 2.00 11.39
N ASN A 318 23.60 1.74 11.52
CA ASN A 318 24.47 2.47 12.45
C ASN A 318 24.53 3.98 12.13
N CYS A 319 24.50 4.35 10.84
CA CYS A 319 24.50 5.77 10.45
C CYS A 319 23.22 6.49 10.89
N MET A 320 22.08 5.79 10.93
CA MET A 320 20.80 6.35 11.38
C MET A 320 20.64 6.27 12.89
N GLU A 321 21.15 5.22 13.55
CA GLU A 321 20.98 4.99 14.99
C GLU A 321 21.60 6.10 15.83
N GLU A 322 22.80 6.59 15.48
CA GLU A 322 23.46 7.64 16.27
C GLU A 322 22.63 8.93 16.34
N THR A 323 21.90 9.25 15.28
CA THR A 323 21.00 10.41 15.23
C THR A 323 19.65 10.13 15.90
N THR A 324 19.08 8.95 15.67
CA THR A 324 17.67 8.67 16.03
C THR A 324 17.50 7.94 17.36
N GLY A 325 18.54 7.25 17.83
CA GLY A 325 18.52 6.35 18.98
C GLY A 325 17.77 5.04 18.76
N GLY A 326 17.22 4.81 17.56
CA GLY A 326 16.47 3.61 17.21
C GLY A 326 17.05 2.91 15.98
N ARG A 327 16.89 1.59 15.89
CA ARG A 327 17.37 0.81 14.73
C ARG A 327 16.26 0.47 13.75
N LEU A 328 15.13 -0.04 14.25
CA LEU A 328 13.98 -0.43 13.42
C LEU A 328 12.86 0.63 13.47
N ILE A 329 12.41 0.96 14.67
CA ILE A 329 11.40 2.00 14.93
C ILE A 329 12.15 3.22 15.43
N GLN A 330 12.40 4.17 14.53
CA GLN A 330 13.31 5.29 14.78
C GLN A 330 12.61 6.50 15.40
N ASN A 331 11.29 6.65 15.21
CA ASN A 331 10.51 7.75 15.76
C ASN A 331 11.05 9.17 15.49
N TYR A 332 11.79 9.36 14.39
CA TYR A 332 12.59 10.57 14.18
C TYR A 332 11.79 11.75 13.62
N TYR A 333 10.95 11.53 12.60
CA TYR A 333 10.17 12.62 12.01
C TYR A 333 9.01 13.04 12.91
N ARG A 334 8.72 14.33 12.93
CA ARG A 334 7.61 14.92 13.68
C ARG A 334 6.92 15.96 12.83
N ILE A 335 5.65 16.22 13.15
CA ILE A 335 4.91 17.32 12.53
C ILE A 335 5.63 18.62 12.90
N GLY A 336 6.15 19.33 11.90
CA GLY A 336 6.98 20.52 12.05
C GLY A 336 8.49 20.28 11.91
N GLY A 337 8.95 19.06 11.61
CA GLY A 337 10.37 18.79 11.34
C GLY A 337 10.88 17.45 11.88
N LEU A 338 11.92 17.52 12.71
CA LEU A 338 12.68 16.38 13.24
C LEU A 338 12.59 16.36 14.78
N GLN A 339 12.83 15.19 15.37
CA GLN A 339 12.86 15.02 16.83
C GLN A 339 14.12 15.63 17.46
N ASP A 340 15.27 15.50 16.79
CA ASP A 340 16.55 16.08 17.18
C ASP A 340 17.36 16.41 15.92
N ASP A 341 18.43 17.19 16.04
CA ASP A 341 19.35 17.45 14.94
C ASP A 341 20.24 16.21 14.65
N ILE A 342 20.94 16.21 13.52
CA ILE A 342 21.86 15.13 13.14
C ILE A 342 23.04 15.02 14.12
N ASP A 343 23.51 13.79 14.36
CA ASP A 343 24.71 13.57 15.19
C ASP A 343 25.94 14.31 14.59
N PRO A 344 26.86 14.86 15.41
CA PRO A 344 28.07 15.51 14.90
C PRO A 344 28.94 14.67 13.96
N ASN A 345 28.90 13.34 14.07
CA ASN A 345 29.61 12.41 13.20
C ASN A 345 28.81 11.96 11.98
N PHE A 346 27.52 12.30 11.88
CA PHE A 346 26.60 11.82 10.84
C PHE A 346 27.16 11.99 9.43
N VAL A 347 27.61 13.19 9.09
CA VAL A 347 28.17 13.52 7.76
C VAL A 347 29.39 12.64 7.44
N LYS A 348 30.29 12.45 8.42
CA LYS A 348 31.47 11.60 8.24
C LYS A 348 31.07 10.13 8.05
N ASN A 349 30.19 9.63 8.89
CA ASN A 349 29.77 8.22 8.88
C ASN A 349 29.04 7.87 7.58
N VAL A 350 28.18 8.76 7.07
CA VAL A 350 27.51 8.59 5.78
C VAL A 350 28.51 8.58 4.63
N LYS A 351 29.55 9.43 4.65
CA LYS A 351 30.59 9.43 3.61
C LYS A 351 31.43 8.15 3.63
N ASP A 352 31.78 7.67 4.81
CA ASP A 352 32.47 6.39 4.99
C ASP A 352 31.60 5.21 4.50
N LEU A 353 30.29 5.25 4.78
CA LEU A 353 29.30 4.30 4.27
C LEU A 353 29.23 4.31 2.74
N ILE A 354 29.14 5.48 2.09
CA ILE A 354 29.08 5.58 0.62
C ILE A 354 30.30 4.90 0.00
N LYS A 355 31.49 5.16 0.54
CA LYS A 355 32.75 4.54 0.07
C LYS A 355 32.74 3.02 0.24
N TYR A 356 32.19 2.54 1.35
CA TYR A 356 32.06 1.11 1.64
C TYR A 356 31.04 0.42 0.72
N MET A 357 29.85 1.02 0.54
CA MET A 357 28.71 0.37 -0.11
C MET A 357 28.87 0.26 -1.63
N LYS A 358 29.50 1.23 -2.31
CA LYS A 358 29.68 1.22 -3.77
C LYS A 358 30.30 -0.09 -4.31
N PRO A 359 31.44 -0.59 -3.79
CA PRO A 359 31.99 -1.88 -4.23
C PRO A 359 31.18 -3.08 -3.74
N ILE A 360 30.52 -2.99 -2.57
CA ILE A 360 29.73 -4.09 -1.99
C ILE A 360 28.48 -4.37 -2.82
N ILE A 361 27.81 -3.35 -3.35
CA ILE A 361 26.66 -3.56 -4.25
C ILE A 361 27.09 -4.36 -5.50
N GLN A 362 28.29 -4.10 -6.02
CA GLN A 362 28.83 -4.87 -7.15
C GLN A 362 29.11 -6.33 -6.75
N GLU A 363 29.64 -6.56 -5.55
CA GLU A 363 29.85 -7.93 -5.03
C GLU A 363 28.54 -8.74 -5.01
N TYR A 364 27.40 -8.15 -4.66
CA TYR A 364 26.10 -8.86 -4.72
C TYR A 364 25.69 -9.24 -6.15
N VAL A 365 25.95 -8.36 -7.12
CA VAL A 365 25.73 -8.68 -8.53
C VAL A 365 26.63 -9.85 -8.94
N ASP A 366 27.91 -9.80 -8.61
CA ASP A 366 28.88 -10.81 -9.03
C ASP A 366 28.63 -12.19 -8.37
N VAL A 367 28.27 -12.21 -7.08
CA VAL A 367 28.04 -13.45 -6.33
C VAL A 367 26.68 -14.07 -6.65
N PHE A 368 25.66 -13.23 -6.82
CA PHE A 368 24.27 -13.70 -6.93
C PHE A 368 23.53 -13.19 -8.15
N GLY A 369 23.58 -11.89 -8.44
CA GLY A 369 22.78 -11.28 -9.50
C GLY A 369 23.08 -11.84 -10.91
N ASP A 370 24.35 -11.87 -11.30
CA ASP A 370 24.85 -12.28 -12.63
C ASP A 370 25.33 -13.73 -12.63
N ASN A 371 24.59 -14.63 -11.97
CA ASN A 371 24.90 -16.05 -11.97
C ASN A 371 23.87 -16.86 -12.78
N ILE A 372 24.32 -17.93 -13.42
CA ILE A 372 23.50 -18.77 -14.30
C ILE A 372 22.24 -19.32 -13.62
N ILE A 373 22.27 -19.56 -12.30
CA ILE A 373 21.14 -20.10 -11.55
C ILE A 373 20.07 -19.01 -11.40
N THR A 374 20.46 -17.80 -11.04
CA THR A 374 19.60 -16.63 -10.91
C THR A 374 18.92 -16.33 -12.24
N HIS A 375 19.68 -16.22 -13.33
CA HIS A 375 19.11 -16.02 -14.67
C HIS A 375 18.07 -17.09 -15.02
N LYS A 376 18.37 -18.38 -14.79
CA LYS A 376 17.42 -19.48 -15.05
C LYS A 376 16.17 -19.44 -14.18
N ARG A 377 16.22 -18.83 -13.00
CA ARG A 377 15.12 -18.80 -12.02
C ARG A 377 14.30 -17.51 -12.07
N PHE A 378 14.85 -16.42 -12.60
CA PHE A 378 14.23 -15.10 -12.63
C PHE A 378 13.79 -14.66 -14.01
N GLU A 379 14.57 -14.96 -15.06
CA GLU A 379 14.22 -14.54 -16.41
C GLU A 379 12.94 -15.22 -16.87
N LYS A 380 12.03 -14.43 -17.44
CA LYS A 380 10.70 -14.87 -17.92
C LYS A 380 9.80 -15.47 -16.83
N VAL A 381 10.13 -15.28 -15.55
CA VAL A 381 9.30 -15.70 -14.42
C VAL A 381 8.48 -14.52 -13.90
N GLY A 382 7.17 -14.74 -13.75
CA GLY A 382 6.21 -13.73 -13.28
C GLY A 382 6.10 -12.49 -14.18
N PRO A 383 6.05 -12.62 -15.51
CA PRO A 383 5.97 -11.46 -16.39
C PRO A 383 4.65 -10.69 -16.15
N MET A 384 4.74 -9.36 -16.02
CA MET A 384 3.58 -8.46 -16.03
C MET A 384 3.81 -7.33 -17.03
N SER A 385 2.89 -7.19 -17.99
CA SER A 385 2.96 -6.11 -18.96
C SER A 385 2.79 -4.74 -18.28
N LYS A 386 3.22 -3.67 -18.97
CA LYS A 386 2.99 -2.29 -18.49
C LYS A 386 1.52 -1.99 -18.22
N GLU A 387 0.63 -2.45 -19.10
CA GLU A 387 -0.81 -2.29 -18.96
C GLU A 387 -1.33 -3.02 -17.71
N ASP A 388 -0.90 -4.26 -17.48
CA ASP A 388 -1.27 -5.01 -16.27
C ASP A 388 -0.72 -4.34 -15.01
N CYS A 389 0.54 -3.88 -15.03
CA CYS A 389 1.14 -3.14 -13.91
C CYS A 389 0.33 -1.90 -13.53
N ILE A 390 -0.10 -1.11 -14.52
CA ILE A 390 -0.93 0.07 -14.29
C ILE A 390 -2.31 -0.34 -13.77
N SER A 391 -2.97 -1.31 -14.39
CA SER A 391 -4.33 -1.73 -14.04
C SER A 391 -4.42 -2.39 -12.66
N TYR A 392 -3.38 -3.12 -12.25
CA TYR A 392 -3.24 -3.71 -10.91
C TYR A 392 -2.56 -2.77 -9.89
N ALA A 393 -2.26 -1.52 -10.25
CA ALA A 393 -1.58 -0.55 -9.38
C ALA A 393 -0.24 -1.05 -8.79
N VAL A 394 0.50 -1.86 -9.56
CA VAL A 394 1.80 -2.40 -9.13
C VAL A 394 2.87 -1.31 -9.27
N THR A 395 3.08 -0.55 -8.21
CA THR A 395 3.99 0.61 -8.20
C THR A 395 5.45 0.24 -7.86
N GLY A 396 6.32 1.25 -7.85
CA GLY A 396 7.71 1.08 -7.43
C GLY A 396 8.55 0.25 -8.42
N PRO A 397 9.63 -0.41 -7.96
CA PRO A 397 10.48 -1.23 -8.83
C PRO A 397 9.72 -2.31 -9.59
N ALA A 398 8.65 -2.86 -9.00
CA ALA A 398 7.83 -3.89 -9.64
C ALA A 398 7.11 -3.36 -10.89
N GLY A 399 6.55 -2.15 -10.83
CA GLY A 399 5.97 -1.48 -12.00
C GLY A 399 7.04 -1.00 -12.99
N ARG A 400 8.13 -0.42 -12.49
CA ARG A 400 9.21 0.11 -13.35
C ARG A 400 9.94 -0.96 -14.16
N ALA A 401 9.92 -2.20 -13.72
CA ALA A 401 10.42 -3.35 -14.49
C ALA A 401 9.68 -3.57 -15.82
N SER A 402 8.48 -3.01 -15.97
CA SER A 402 7.67 -3.07 -17.20
C SER A 402 7.79 -1.82 -18.10
N GLY A 403 8.59 -0.83 -17.69
CA GLY A 403 8.73 0.45 -18.40
C GLY A 403 7.66 1.48 -18.00
N TRP A 404 6.96 1.26 -16.90
CA TRP A 404 6.06 2.26 -16.32
C TRP A 404 6.85 3.28 -15.50
N GLU A 405 6.79 4.56 -15.89
CA GLU A 405 7.47 5.64 -15.18
C GLU A 405 6.65 6.15 -13.98
N ASN A 406 6.70 5.45 -12.85
CA ASN A 406 5.81 5.68 -11.69
C ASN A 406 6.51 6.15 -10.41
N ASP A 407 7.62 6.91 -10.51
CA ASP A 407 8.29 7.41 -9.31
C ASP A 407 7.69 8.73 -8.81
N VAL A 408 7.03 8.66 -7.66
CA VAL A 408 6.40 9.82 -7.01
C VAL A 408 7.39 10.95 -6.73
N ARG A 409 8.69 10.67 -6.54
CA ARG A 409 9.71 11.69 -6.28
C ARG A 409 10.01 12.53 -7.52
N LYS A 410 9.72 12.03 -8.73
CA LYS A 410 9.77 12.80 -9.99
C LYS A 410 8.44 13.46 -10.31
N ASN A 411 7.36 12.70 -10.21
CA ASN A 411 6.03 13.12 -10.68
C ASN A 411 5.40 14.15 -9.72
N HIS A 412 5.62 13.97 -8.42
CA HIS A 412 5.11 14.81 -7.35
C HIS A 412 6.21 15.05 -6.30
N PRO A 413 7.26 15.80 -6.67
CA PRO A 413 8.43 15.95 -5.83
C PRO A 413 8.06 16.59 -4.49
N TYR A 414 8.55 15.97 -3.42
CA TYR A 414 8.50 16.48 -2.05
C TYR A 414 9.92 16.74 -1.54
N ASP A 415 10.04 17.47 -0.43
CA ASP A 415 11.31 17.93 0.13
C ASP A 415 12.27 18.52 -0.93
N VAL A 416 13.43 17.90 -1.16
CA VAL A 416 14.47 18.41 -2.05
C VAL A 416 14.80 17.45 -3.21
N TYR A 417 13.94 16.46 -3.47
CA TYR A 417 14.11 15.55 -4.61
C TYR A 417 14.11 16.25 -5.98
N ASN A 418 13.54 17.45 -6.08
CA ASN A 418 13.58 18.31 -7.27
C ASN A 418 14.85 19.17 -7.39
N GLN A 419 15.71 19.21 -6.35
CA GLN A 419 16.96 19.97 -6.35
C GLN A 419 18.18 19.10 -6.66
N VAL A 420 17.99 17.78 -6.79
CA VAL A 420 19.05 16.81 -7.08
C VAL A 420 18.79 16.17 -8.43
N GLU A 421 19.85 16.04 -9.23
CA GLU A 421 19.80 15.26 -10.46
C GLU A 421 19.98 13.78 -10.12
N TRP A 422 19.06 12.95 -10.58
CA TRP A 422 19.09 11.49 -10.37
C TRP A 422 18.23 10.81 -11.42
N GLU A 423 18.52 9.54 -11.68
CA GLU A 423 17.84 8.75 -12.71
C GLU A 423 16.74 7.88 -12.09
N GLN A 424 15.55 7.92 -12.68
CA GLN A 424 14.51 6.96 -12.37
C GLN A 424 14.78 5.66 -13.14
N ILE A 425 15.08 4.59 -12.41
CA ILE A 425 15.42 3.31 -13.03
C ILE A 425 14.17 2.61 -13.57
N THR A 426 14.12 2.40 -14.88
CA THR A 426 13.13 1.57 -15.57
C THR A 426 13.79 0.45 -16.36
N MET A 427 13.05 -0.64 -16.57
CA MET A 427 13.44 -1.77 -17.42
C MET A 427 12.27 -2.15 -18.33
N THR A 428 12.38 -3.19 -19.16
CA THR A 428 11.35 -3.52 -20.18
C THR A 428 11.07 -5.02 -20.34
N GLY A 429 11.86 -5.88 -19.72
CA GLY A 429 11.71 -7.33 -19.71
C GLY A 429 10.52 -7.82 -18.88
N CYS A 430 9.93 -6.98 -18.03
CA CYS A 430 8.67 -7.24 -17.32
C CYS A 430 8.70 -8.40 -16.30
N ASP A 431 9.85 -9.02 -16.07
CA ASP A 431 10.00 -10.26 -15.29
C ASP A 431 10.68 -10.01 -13.93
N THR A 432 10.91 -11.09 -13.20
CA THR A 432 11.54 -11.04 -11.87
C THR A 432 12.98 -10.53 -11.93
N MET A 433 13.72 -10.81 -13.02
CA MET A 433 15.11 -10.39 -13.16
C MET A 433 15.22 -8.86 -13.29
N ASP A 434 14.31 -8.26 -14.05
CA ASP A 434 14.26 -6.81 -14.19
C ASP A 434 13.84 -6.13 -12.88
N ARG A 435 12.89 -6.72 -12.13
CA ARG A 435 12.52 -6.22 -10.79
C ARG A 435 13.71 -6.25 -9.84
N TYR A 436 14.46 -7.34 -9.83
CA TYR A 436 15.68 -7.48 -9.04
C TYR A 436 16.74 -6.43 -9.43
N THR A 437 16.94 -6.24 -10.73
CA THR A 437 17.90 -5.27 -11.28
C THR A 437 17.50 -3.83 -10.96
N CYS A 438 16.20 -3.50 -10.98
CA CYS A 438 15.71 -2.19 -10.53
C CYS A 438 16.14 -1.88 -9.09
N HIS A 439 15.98 -2.82 -8.15
CA HIS A 439 16.38 -2.60 -6.74
C HIS A 439 17.88 -2.38 -6.61
N ILE A 440 18.70 -3.16 -7.31
CA ILE A 440 20.16 -3.01 -7.33
C ILE A 440 20.57 -1.62 -7.84
N ARG A 441 20.03 -1.21 -8.98
CA ARG A 441 20.34 0.11 -9.58
C ARG A 441 19.83 1.26 -8.73
N GLU A 442 18.68 1.10 -8.06
CA GLU A 442 18.19 2.10 -7.12
C GLU A 442 19.12 2.29 -5.92
N MET A 443 19.80 1.25 -5.43
CA MET A 443 20.81 1.42 -4.37
C MET A 443 21.94 2.36 -4.81
N TYR A 444 22.39 2.26 -6.06
CA TYR A 444 23.36 3.21 -6.61
C TYR A 444 22.80 4.64 -6.70
N GLN A 445 21.53 4.80 -7.09
CA GLN A 445 20.88 6.11 -7.14
C GLN A 445 20.68 6.71 -5.75
N SER A 446 20.33 5.93 -4.72
CA SER A 446 20.28 6.39 -3.34
C SER A 446 21.62 6.92 -2.87
N LEU A 447 22.70 6.16 -3.11
CA LEU A 447 24.05 6.62 -2.78
C LEU A 447 24.42 7.90 -3.53
N HIS A 448 24.04 8.02 -4.80
CA HIS A 448 24.26 9.22 -5.62
C HIS A 448 23.53 10.45 -5.06
N ILE A 449 22.25 10.31 -4.72
CA ILE A 449 21.45 11.40 -4.13
C ILE A 449 22.06 11.85 -2.81
N ILE A 450 22.42 10.90 -1.93
CA ILE A 450 23.04 11.22 -0.64
C ILE A 450 24.37 11.93 -0.85
N GLU A 451 25.22 11.45 -1.77
CA GLU A 451 26.52 12.05 -2.08
C GLU A 451 26.41 13.51 -2.53
N HIS A 452 25.35 13.86 -3.28
CA HIS A 452 25.08 15.25 -3.69
C HIS A 452 24.63 16.16 -2.53
N LEU A 453 23.89 15.61 -1.57
CA LEU A 453 23.27 16.39 -0.50
C LEU A 453 24.14 16.51 0.77
N ILE A 454 24.94 15.48 1.09
CA ILE A 454 25.54 15.30 2.42
C ILE A 454 26.49 16.43 2.83
N ASP A 455 27.25 16.99 1.87
CA ASP A 455 28.20 18.09 2.12
C ASP A 455 27.53 19.47 2.08
N SER A 456 26.26 19.55 1.64
CA SER A 456 25.52 20.79 1.41
C SER A 456 24.31 20.97 2.34
N ILE A 457 24.25 20.24 3.45
CA ILE A 457 23.17 20.39 4.44
C ILE A 457 23.22 21.83 5.01
N PRO A 458 22.18 22.65 4.79
CA PRO A 458 22.22 24.05 5.23
C PRO A 458 22.08 24.16 6.76
N PRO A 459 22.61 25.25 7.37
CA PRO A 459 22.30 25.57 8.75
C PRO A 459 20.82 25.96 8.89
N GLY A 460 20.25 25.80 10.08
CA GLY A 460 18.85 26.16 10.32
C GLY A 460 18.27 25.41 11.51
N GLU A 461 17.02 25.71 11.85
CA GLU A 461 16.28 24.97 12.86
C GLU A 461 15.87 23.59 12.33
N PHE A 462 16.02 22.56 13.17
CA PHE A 462 15.57 21.19 12.87
C PHE A 462 14.10 20.94 13.23
N TYR A 463 13.46 21.87 13.95
CA TYR A 463 12.07 21.74 14.37
C TYR A 463 11.38 23.10 14.48
N ILE A 464 10.25 23.23 13.79
CA ILE A 464 9.35 24.38 13.86
C ILE A 464 8.27 24.06 14.88
N LYS A 465 8.23 24.85 15.96
CA LYS A 465 7.35 24.60 17.10
C LYS A 465 5.87 24.60 16.69
N GLN A 466 5.23 23.44 16.82
CA GLN A 466 3.80 23.28 16.58
C GLN A 466 2.95 23.50 17.84
N LYS A 467 1.66 23.75 17.63
CA LYS A 467 0.67 23.79 18.71
C LYS A 467 0.53 22.38 19.33
N PRO A 468 0.33 22.26 20.66
CA PRO A 468 0.14 20.97 21.31
C PRO A 468 -1.07 20.19 20.78
N VAL A 469 -2.13 20.90 20.41
CA VAL A 469 -3.33 20.33 19.79
C VAL A 469 -3.33 20.74 18.32
N ILE A 470 -3.19 19.75 17.45
CA ILE A 470 -3.22 19.91 16.00
C ILE A 470 -4.64 19.69 15.52
N LYS A 471 -5.16 20.68 14.80
CA LYS A 471 -6.44 20.59 14.09
C LYS A 471 -6.16 20.93 12.63
N VAL A 472 -6.15 19.91 11.79
CA VAL A 472 -6.09 20.09 10.33
C VAL A 472 -7.44 20.68 9.89
N PRO A 473 -7.45 21.65 8.96
CA PRO A 473 -8.69 22.17 8.39
C PRO A 473 -9.58 21.08 7.79
N GLU A 474 -10.89 21.33 7.71
CA GLU A 474 -11.78 20.49 6.91
C GLU A 474 -11.37 20.61 5.43
N GLY A 475 -11.24 19.46 4.78
CA GLY A 475 -10.77 19.31 3.40
C GLY A 475 -11.89 19.18 2.39
#